data_AF-A0A8E2BD12-F1
#
_entry.id   AF-A0A8E2BD12-F1
#
_cell.length_a   1.000
_cell.length_b   1.000
_cell.length_c   1.000
_cell.angle_alpha   90.00
_cell.angle_beta   90.00
_cell.angle_gamma   90.00
#
_symmetry.space_group_name_H-M   'P 1'
#
loop_
_entity.id
_entity.type
_entity.pdbx_description
1 polymer ?
#
loop_
_entity_poly.entity_id
_entity_poly.type
_entity_poly.pdbx_seq_one_letter_code
_entity_poly.pdbx_strand_id
1 'polypeptide(L)'
;MRANSAVVELTRAELHQLVWSRPMTEIAVQLGVRDQQVAQACDRHDIARPQPGHWQKLQYGKGVEIRPLSTDPYAAEEPVVIAGREAFSRMRDNEFAPEASRS
;
A
#
# COMPACT_ATOMS: atom_id res chain seq x y z
N MET A 1 -12.09 23.57 -3.49
CA MET A 1 -10.77 22.93 -3.72
C MET A 1 -10.99 21.69 -4.56
N ARG A 2 -10.26 21.53 -5.67
CA ARG A 2 -10.45 20.42 -6.63
C ARG A 2 -10.19 19.09 -5.91
N ALA A 3 -11.20 18.21 -5.89
CA ALA A 3 -11.03 16.84 -5.46
C ALA A 3 -10.07 16.15 -6.44
N ASN A 4 -8.88 15.77 -5.96
CA ASN A 4 -7.94 15.02 -6.76
C ASN A 4 -8.44 13.58 -6.83
N SER A 5 -9.12 13.23 -7.93
CA SER A 5 -9.45 11.85 -8.28
C SER A 5 -8.21 11.15 -8.81
N ALA A 6 -7.19 11.00 -7.96
CA ALA A 6 -6.00 10.23 -8.29
C ALA A 6 -6.34 8.74 -8.11
N VAL A 7 -6.29 7.98 -9.20
CA VAL A 7 -6.28 6.52 -9.17
C VAL A 7 -4.92 6.10 -9.69
N VAL A 8 -4.18 5.37 -8.87
CA VAL A 8 -2.85 4.87 -9.21
C VAL A 8 -2.92 3.35 -9.22
N GLU A 9 -2.51 2.77 -10.35
CA GLU A 9 -2.39 1.33 -10.52
C GLU A 9 -0.90 0.99 -10.55
N LEU A 10 -0.47 0.09 -9.68
CA LEU A 10 0.91 -0.36 -9.55
C LEU A 10 0.92 -1.82 -9.12
N THR A 11 2.02 -2.52 -9.33
CA THR A 11 2.12 -3.93 -8.89
C THR A 11 2.34 -4.03 -7.38
N ARG A 12 1.98 -5.18 -6.81
CA ARG A 12 2.24 -5.51 -5.41
C ARG A 12 3.72 -5.42 -5.05
N ALA A 13 4.60 -5.86 -5.97
CA ALA A 13 6.05 -5.70 -5.87
C ALA A 13 6.49 -4.24 -5.79
N GLU A 14 5.95 -3.39 -6.66
CA GLU A 14 6.26 -1.95 -6.67
C GLU A 14 5.78 -1.28 -5.39
N LEU A 15 4.55 -1.55 -4.94
CA LEU A 15 4.01 -0.98 -3.71
C LEU A 15 4.85 -1.40 -2.51
N HIS A 16 5.24 -2.67 -2.44
CA HIS A 16 6.15 -3.16 -1.41
C HIS A 16 7.48 -2.41 -1.45
N GLN A 17 8.16 -2.36 -2.59
CA GLN A 17 9.44 -1.65 -2.71
C GLN A 17 9.34 -0.17 -2.30
N LEU A 18 8.27 0.51 -2.70
CA LEU A 18 8.00 1.90 -2.33
C LEU A 18 7.88 2.05 -0.81
N VAL A 19 7.02 1.24 -0.17
CA VAL A 19 6.75 1.28 1.27
C VAL A 19 8.00 0.95 2.09
N TRP A 20 8.87 0.08 1.59
CA TRP A 20 10.14 -0.27 2.23
C TRP A 20 11.26 0.76 2.02
N SER A 21 11.16 1.57 0.96
CA SER A 21 12.16 2.60 0.63
C SER A 21 11.88 3.95 1.28
N ARG A 22 10.61 4.35 1.41
CA ARG A 22 10.22 5.69 1.88
C ARG A 22 8.91 5.64 2.69
N PRO A 23 8.68 6.61 3.59
CA PRO A 23 7.48 6.63 4.41
C PRO A 23 6.21 6.83 3.57
N MET A 24 5.10 6.24 4.02
CA MET A 24 3.80 6.29 3.33
C MET A 24 3.32 7.72 3.07
N THR A 25 3.67 8.68 3.93
CA THR A 25 3.35 10.10 3.75
C THR A 25 3.99 10.66 2.48
N GLU A 26 5.25 10.31 2.20
CA GLU A 26 5.93 10.75 0.97
C GLU A 26 5.35 10.05 -0.26
N ILE A 27 5.08 8.75 -0.16
CA ILE A 27 4.43 7.97 -1.23
C ILE A 27 3.08 8.59 -1.57
N ALA A 28 2.27 8.89 -0.56
CA ALA A 28 0.95 9.47 -0.72
C ALA A 28 1.01 10.83 -1.44
N VAL A 29 1.96 11.69 -1.07
CA VAL A 29 2.18 12.98 -1.74
C VAL A 29 2.57 12.78 -3.21
N GLN A 30 3.47 11.84 -3.50
CA GLN A 30 3.91 11.55 -4.87
C GLN A 30 2.79 10.99 -5.74
N LEU A 31 1.97 10.10 -5.17
CA LEU A 31 0.84 9.48 -5.84
C LEU A 31 -0.40 10.39 -5.87
N GLY A 32 -0.40 11.52 -5.16
CA GLY A 32 -1.55 12.41 -5.04
C GLY A 32 -2.72 11.81 -4.24
N VAL A 33 -2.46 10.80 -3.42
CA VAL A 33 -3.42 10.08 -2.58
C VAL A 33 -3.20 10.40 -1.09
N ARG A 34 -3.95 9.74 -0.20
CA ARG A 34 -3.72 9.84 1.25
C ARG A 34 -2.89 8.66 1.75
N ASP A 35 -2.09 8.88 2.78
CA ASP A 35 -1.33 7.87 3.52
C ASP A 35 -2.20 6.68 3.95
N GLN A 36 -3.41 6.95 4.44
CA GLN A 36 -4.40 5.92 4.80
C GLN A 36 -4.79 5.02 3.61
N GLN A 37 -4.83 5.55 2.39
CA GLN A 37 -5.16 4.76 1.20
C GLN A 37 -4.01 3.82 0.83
N VAL A 38 -2.76 4.27 0.98
CA VAL A 38 -1.58 3.43 0.82
C VAL A 38 -1.58 2.31 1.88
N ALA A 39 -1.91 2.63 3.13
CA ALA A 39 -2.02 1.65 4.21
C ALA A 39 -3.11 0.61 3.93
N GLN A 40 -4.28 1.05 3.51
CA GLN A 40 -5.40 0.17 3.19
C GLN A 40 -5.09 -0.75 2.00
N ALA A 41 -4.38 -0.26 0.98
CA ALA A 41 -3.90 -1.08 -0.12
C ALA A 41 -2.90 -2.15 0.35
N CYS A 42 -1.99 -1.80 1.27
CA CYS A 42 -1.08 -2.78 1.87
C CYS A 42 -1.84 -3.86 2.64
N ASP A 43 -2.84 -3.47 3.44
CA ASP A 43 -3.64 -4.41 4.22
C ASP A 43 -4.51 -5.31 3.32
N ARG A 44 -5.03 -4.78 2.20
CA ARG A 44 -5.82 -5.54 1.21
C ARG A 44 -5.01 -6.64 0.51
N HIS A 45 -3.76 -6.36 0.16
CA HIS A 45 -2.89 -7.27 -0.59
C HIS A 45 -1.89 -8.02 0.29
N ASP A 46 -2.12 -8.06 1.61
CA ASP A 46 -1.24 -8.69 2.60
C ASP A 46 0.24 -8.32 2.39
N ILE A 47 0.50 -7.03 2.22
CA ILE A 47 1.84 -6.49 2.01
C ILE A 47 2.44 -6.17 3.37
N ALA A 48 3.55 -6.83 3.70
CA ALA A 48 4.27 -6.56 4.93
C ALA A 48 4.75 -5.11 4.96
N ARG A 49 4.35 -4.39 6.01
CA ARG A 49 4.76 -3.01 6.27
C ARG A 49 5.99 -2.99 7.18
N PRO A 50 6.93 -2.06 6.97
CA PRO A 50 8.06 -1.89 7.87
C PRO A 50 7.58 -1.38 9.25
N GLN A 51 8.31 -1.75 10.29
CA GLN A 51 7.98 -1.32 11.65
C GLN A 51 8.18 0.20 11.83
N PRO A 52 7.41 0.84 12.74
CA PRO A 52 7.66 2.22 13.12
C PRO A 52 9.12 2.37 13.59
N GLY A 53 9.88 3.25 12.92
CA GLY A 53 11.32 3.45 13.15
C GLY A 53 12.24 2.86 12.07
N HIS A 54 11.73 2.02 11.15
CA HIS A 54 12.49 1.55 9.98
C HIS A 54 12.99 2.72 9.12
N TRP A 55 12.10 3.65 8.77
CA TRP A 55 12.48 4.80 7.95
C TRP A 55 13.46 5.72 8.66
N GLN A 56 13.39 5.84 9.99
CA GLN A 56 14.42 6.56 10.74
C GLN A 56 15.77 5.88 10.55
N LYS A 57 15.87 4.57 10.76
CA LYS A 57 17.11 3.81 10.52
C LYS A 57 17.63 3.99 9.09
N LEU A 58 16.76 3.92 8.09
CA LEU A 58 17.10 4.11 6.68
C LEU A 58 17.62 5.53 6.39
N GLN A 59 16.97 6.57 6.92
CA GLN A 59 17.40 7.97 6.79
C GLN A 59 18.76 8.24 7.47
N TYR A 60 19.06 7.53 8.56
CA TYR A 60 20.37 7.57 9.22
C TYR A 60 21.42 6.63 8.58
N GLY A 61 21.12 6.03 7.41
CA GLY A 61 22.03 5.16 6.69
C GLY A 61 22.35 3.83 7.41
N LYS A 62 21.52 3.43 8.38
CA LYS A 62 21.69 2.14 9.06
C LYS A 62 21.16 1.01 8.18
N GLY A 63 21.86 -0.12 8.20
CA GLY A 63 21.38 -1.34 7.56
C GLY A 63 20.00 -1.71 8.09
N VAL A 64 19.02 -1.77 7.19
CA VAL A 64 17.65 -2.19 7.50
C VAL A 64 17.38 -3.53 6.85
N GLU A 65 16.77 -4.44 7.62
CA GLU A 65 16.35 -5.73 7.09
C GLU A 65 14.99 -5.55 6.41
N ILE A 66 15.01 -5.61 5.07
CA ILE A 66 13.80 -5.57 4.26
C ILE A 66 13.18 -6.97 4.29
N ARG A 67 11.95 -7.08 4.80
CA ARG A 67 11.23 -8.36 4.72
C ARG A 67 10.96 -8.64 3.24
N PRO A 68 11.28 -9.83 2.71
CA PRO A 68 10.93 -10.17 1.34
C PRO A 68 9.41 -10.23 1.18
N LEU A 69 8.93 -9.82 0.01
CA LEU A 69 7.53 -9.94 -0.35
C LEU A 69 7.17 -11.43 -0.43
N SER A 70 6.21 -11.87 0.39
CA SER A 70 5.66 -13.23 0.28
C SER A 70 4.82 -13.33 -0.98
N THR A 71 5.07 -14.30 -1.86
CA THR A 71 4.24 -14.56 -3.05
C THR A 71 3.08 -15.53 -2.79
N ASP A 72 2.88 -15.92 -1.53
CA ASP A 72 1.77 -16.76 -1.09
C ASP A 72 0.93 -15.95 -0.10
N PRO A 73 -0.39 -15.74 -0.31
CA PRO A 73 -1.24 -16.23 -1.43
C PRO A 73 -1.28 -15.32 -2.68
N TYR A 74 -0.69 -14.12 -2.63
CA TYR A 74 -0.78 -13.11 -3.70
C TYR A 74 0.50 -13.05 -4.53
N ALA A 75 0.38 -13.01 -5.86
CA ALA A 75 1.53 -12.88 -6.76
C ALA A 75 2.24 -11.53 -6.60
N ALA A 76 3.55 -11.47 -6.90
CA ALA A 76 4.31 -10.21 -6.89
C ALA A 76 3.81 -9.22 -7.95
N GLU A 77 3.31 -9.74 -9.06
CA GLU A 77 2.82 -8.95 -10.20
C GLU A 77 1.33 -8.59 -10.08
N GLU A 78 0.72 -8.90 -8.93
CA GLU A 78 -0.70 -8.60 -8.73
C GLU A 78 -0.94 -7.08 -8.78
N PRO A 79 -1.91 -6.62 -9.58
CA PRO A 79 -2.24 -5.20 -9.66
C PRO A 79 -2.88 -4.71 -8.36
N VAL A 80 -2.33 -3.63 -7.83
CA VAL A 80 -2.82 -2.91 -6.66
C VAL A 80 -3.30 -1.53 -7.11
N VAL A 81 -4.55 -1.22 -6.79
CA VAL A 81 -5.16 0.08 -7.12
C VAL A 81 -5.28 0.92 -5.86
N ILE A 82 -4.62 2.08 -5.85
CA ILE A 82 -4.72 3.08 -4.79
C ILE A 82 -5.52 4.25 -5.32
N ALA A 83 -6.74 4.39 -4.81
CA ALA A 83 -7.68 5.42 -5.24
C ALA A 83 -7.83 6.52 -4.19
N GLY A 84 -8.01 7.77 -4.62
CA GLY A 84 -8.41 8.87 -3.75
C GLY A 84 -9.82 8.69 -3.19
N ARG A 85 -10.19 9.44 -2.13
CA ARG A 85 -11.46 9.24 -1.38
C ARG A 85 -12.72 9.13 -2.25
N GLU A 86 -12.77 9.84 -3.38
CA GLU A 86 -13.97 9.88 -4.24
C GLU A 86 -14.11 8.60 -5.07
N ALA A 87 -12.99 8.08 -5.58
CA ALA A 87 -12.95 6.81 -6.28
C ALA A 87 -13.05 5.64 -5.28
N PHE A 88 -12.40 5.74 -4.11
CA PHE A 88 -12.52 4.76 -3.04
C PHE A 88 -13.95 4.65 -2.50
N SER A 89 -14.69 5.77 -2.39
CA SER A 89 -16.08 5.70 -1.91
C SER A 89 -16.95 4.85 -2.84
N ARG A 90 -16.78 4.97 -4.17
CA ARG A 90 -17.51 4.15 -5.14
C ARG A 90 -17.11 2.67 -5.09
N MET A 91 -15.84 2.38 -4.80
CA MET A 91 -15.36 0.99 -4.71
C MET A 91 -15.80 0.33 -3.40
N ARG A 92 -15.85 1.10 -2.31
CA ARG A 92 -16.20 0.62 -0.98
C ARG A 92 -17.64 0.09 -0.88
N ASP A 93 -18.54 0.57 -1.72
CA ASP A 93 -19.93 0.10 -1.75
C ASP A 93 -20.09 -1.28 -2.41
N ASN A 94 -19.04 -1.86 -3.04
CA ASN A 94 -19.16 -3.08 -3.86
C ASN A 94 -18.40 -4.33 -3.35
N GLU A 95 -17.68 -4.31 -2.22
CA GLU A 95 -16.76 -5.41 -1.90
C GLU A 95 -16.49 -5.57 -0.40
N PHE A 96 -17.55 -5.73 0.41
CA PHE A 96 -17.42 -6.04 1.83
C PHE A 96 -18.15 -7.33 2.18
N ALA A 97 -17.56 -8.45 1.78
CA ALA A 97 -17.67 -9.69 2.52
C ALA A 97 -16.30 -10.40 2.44
N PRO A 98 -15.54 -10.53 3.55
CA PRO A 98 -14.47 -11.50 3.58
C PRO A 98 -15.11 -12.89 3.48
N GLU A 99 -15.04 -13.52 2.30
CA GLU A 99 -15.23 -14.96 2.16
C GLU A 99 -13.98 -15.64 2.73
N ALA A 100 -13.85 -15.61 4.06
CA ALA A 100 -12.92 -16.44 4.80
C ALA A 100 -13.73 -17.54 5.50
N SER A 101 -14.33 -18.42 4.71
CA SER A 101 -14.53 -19.80 5.12
C SER A 101 -13.15 -20.42 5.31
N ARG A 102 -12.71 -20.54 6.55
CA ARG A 102 -11.80 -21.62 6.96
C ARG A 102 -12.55 -22.48 7.96
N SER A 103 -12.80 -23.71 7.53
CA SER A 103 -13.54 -24.79 8.21
C SER A 103 -13.02 -25.13 9.59
#